data_AF-A0A7W0PUN8-F1
#
_entry.id   AF-A0A7W0PUN8-F1
#
_cell.length_a   1.000
_cell.length_b   1.000
_cell.length_c   1.000
_cell.angle_alpha   90.00
_cell.angle_beta   90.00
_cell.angle_gamma   90.00
#
_symmetry.space_group_name_H-M   'P 1'
#
loop_
_entity.id
_entity.type
_entity.pdbx_description
1 polymer ?
#
loop_
_entity_poly.entity_id
_entity_poly.type
_entity_poly.pdbx_seq_one_letter_code
_entity_poly.pdbx_strand_id
1 'polypeptide(L)'
;MTCRALVAALLALSALLGLADPAASEPAGVGSSFYMVRGDPRLCPSPLCGGYWVALANRARTRCSDGALRPRCYVAQAIGEDRRPLRAALPDASLVRAEITSRRSGSLGELGALVVADVWAPVGGGAKGDYFRARDLGVRCVRATCFSIRTTRVNGASRMMVSSLDLLSATASSQATRKELARVRSALTSRDGLFVLGRIIRTSEAGSILQASRIYLRAAKPRA
;
A
#
# COMPACT_ATOMS: atom_id res chain seq x y z
N MET A 1 -52.48 -35.11 54.24
CA MET A 1 -51.28 -34.94 55.09
C MET A 1 -50.04 -35.07 54.21
N THR A 2 -49.28 -33.98 54.12
CA THR A 2 -47.83 -33.86 53.87
C THR A 2 -47.11 -34.76 52.86
N CYS A 3 -46.52 -34.15 51.80
CA CYS A 3 -45.07 -33.98 51.56
C CYS A 3 -44.86 -33.55 50.10
N ARG A 4 -44.64 -32.27 49.76
CA ARG A 4 -43.33 -31.59 49.67
C ARG A 4 -42.19 -32.49 49.17
N ALA A 5 -41.81 -32.30 47.90
CA ALA A 5 -40.45 -32.03 47.41
C ALA A 5 -40.16 -32.74 46.08
N LEU A 6 -40.08 -31.96 45.00
CA LEU A 6 -39.01 -32.04 43.99
C LEU A 6 -39.18 -30.87 43.01
N VAL A 7 -38.84 -29.68 43.52
CA VAL A 7 -38.46 -28.51 42.74
C VAL A 7 -36.99 -28.72 42.38
N ALA A 8 -36.69 -29.04 41.12
CA ALA A 8 -35.40 -28.75 40.45
C ALA A 8 -35.26 -29.58 39.15
N ALA A 9 -36.02 -29.25 38.10
CA ALA A 9 -35.75 -29.80 36.76
C ALA A 9 -36.38 -28.95 35.64
N LEU A 10 -36.26 -27.62 35.69
CA LEU A 10 -36.84 -26.73 34.66
C LEU A 10 -35.97 -25.52 34.30
N LEU A 11 -34.64 -25.64 34.43
CA LEU A 11 -33.68 -24.56 34.09
C LEU A 11 -32.53 -25.03 33.17
N ALA A 12 -32.82 -25.85 32.15
CA ALA A 12 -31.79 -26.28 31.22
C ALA A 12 -32.27 -26.53 29.78
N LEU A 13 -33.23 -25.75 29.27
CA LEU A 13 -33.68 -25.92 27.87
C LEU A 13 -34.08 -24.60 27.17
N SER A 14 -33.33 -23.52 27.42
CA SER A 14 -33.59 -22.21 26.77
C SER A 14 -32.38 -21.62 26.01
N ALA A 15 -31.30 -22.39 25.82
CA ALA A 15 -30.03 -21.88 25.28
C ALA A 15 -29.68 -22.39 23.87
N LEU A 16 -30.67 -22.53 22.97
CA LEU A 16 -30.43 -23.03 21.60
C LEU A 16 -31.03 -22.15 20.48
N LEU A 17 -31.40 -20.91 20.78
CA LEU A 17 -31.66 -19.88 19.77
C LEU A 17 -30.49 -18.89 19.75
N GLY A 18 -29.39 -19.34 19.13
CA GLY A 18 -28.34 -18.45 18.69
C GLY A 18 -28.88 -17.56 17.58
N LEU A 19 -29.43 -16.40 17.96
CA LEU A 19 -29.53 -15.25 17.08
C LEU A 19 -28.09 -14.91 16.67
N ALA A 20 -27.72 -15.31 15.46
CA ALA A 20 -26.53 -14.79 14.82
C ALA A 20 -26.75 -13.29 14.66
N ASP A 21 -26.02 -12.48 15.44
CA ASP A 21 -25.81 -11.08 15.11
C ASP A 21 -25.40 -11.01 13.63
N PRO A 22 -26.07 -10.23 12.78
CA PRO A 22 -25.49 -9.88 11.50
C PRO A 22 -24.24 -9.08 11.87
N ALA A 23 -23.08 -9.73 11.77
CA ALA A 23 -21.79 -9.06 11.82
C ALA A 23 -21.94 -7.85 10.91
N ALA A 24 -22.01 -6.67 11.53
CA ALA A 24 -22.01 -5.41 10.82
C ALA A 24 -20.74 -5.47 9.99
N SER A 25 -20.91 -5.68 8.68
CA SER A 25 -19.80 -5.72 7.75
C SER A 25 -19.08 -4.39 7.91
N GLU A 26 -17.93 -4.40 8.59
CA GLU A 26 -17.00 -3.29 8.50
C GLU A 26 -16.86 -2.99 7.00
N PRO A 27 -17.01 -1.71 6.58
CA PRO A 27 -16.86 -1.38 5.18
C PRO A 27 -15.53 -1.97 4.75
N ALA A 28 -15.57 -2.88 3.77
CA ALA A 28 -14.40 -3.59 3.29
C ALA A 28 -13.34 -2.53 3.02
N GLY A 29 -12.34 -2.47 3.91
CA GLY A 29 -11.32 -1.43 3.84
C GLY A 29 -10.71 -1.49 2.46
N VAL A 30 -10.42 -0.33 1.86
CA VAL A 30 -9.79 -0.25 0.54
C VAL A 30 -8.65 -1.26 0.48
N GLY A 31 -8.66 -2.08 -0.58
CA GLY A 31 -7.79 -3.24 -0.73
C GLY A 31 -6.34 -3.02 -0.26
N SER A 32 -5.74 -4.05 0.33
CA SER A 32 -4.36 -4.04 0.84
C SER A 32 -3.27 -3.97 -0.23
N SER A 33 -3.67 -3.85 -1.50
CA SER A 33 -2.79 -3.88 -2.66
C SER A 33 -2.19 -2.51 -2.94
N PHE A 34 -0.93 -2.54 -3.38
CA PHE A 34 -0.19 -1.35 -3.74
C PHE A 34 -0.04 -1.23 -5.25
N TYR A 35 -0.30 -0.03 -5.77
CA TYR A 35 -0.26 0.25 -7.20
C TYR A 35 0.74 1.38 -7.47
N MET A 36 1.49 1.24 -8.55
CA MET A 36 2.24 2.34 -9.14
C MET A 36 1.32 3.11 -10.08
N VAL A 37 1.21 4.42 -9.86
CA VAL A 37 0.31 5.32 -10.57
C VAL A 37 1.13 6.25 -11.46
N ARG A 38 0.68 6.43 -12.69
CA ARG A 38 1.14 7.51 -13.59
C ARG A 38 -0.04 8.22 -14.20
N GLY A 39 0.08 9.54 -14.37
CA GLY A 39 -0.91 10.30 -15.13
C GLY A 39 -1.02 9.78 -16.56
N ASP A 40 -2.23 9.78 -17.12
CA ASP A 40 -2.43 9.47 -18.53
C ASP A 40 -2.10 10.71 -19.40
N PRO A 41 -1.02 10.67 -20.21
CA PRO A 41 -0.57 11.83 -20.97
C PRO A 41 -1.38 12.07 -22.26
N ARG A 42 -2.33 11.18 -22.59
CA ARG A 42 -3.12 11.30 -23.81
C ARG A 42 -4.01 12.54 -23.76
N LEU A 43 -4.06 13.26 -24.87
CA LEU A 43 -4.88 14.47 -25.06
C LEU A 43 -6.14 14.10 -25.85
N CYS A 44 -7.25 13.90 -25.15
CA CYS A 44 -8.55 13.56 -25.73
C CYS A 44 -9.67 14.00 -24.75
N PRO A 45 -10.95 13.84 -25.10
CA PRO A 45 -12.04 14.13 -24.18
C PRO A 45 -12.01 13.24 -22.93
N SER A 46 -11.95 13.87 -21.76
CA SER A 46 -12.24 13.19 -20.49
C SER A 46 -13.66 12.60 -20.52
N PRO A 47 -13.90 11.41 -19.95
CA PRO A 47 -13.03 10.57 -19.12
C PRO A 47 -12.37 9.40 -19.88
N LEU A 48 -12.16 9.50 -21.19
CA LEU A 48 -11.46 8.46 -21.98
C LEU A 48 -9.92 8.58 -21.87
N CYS A 49 -9.44 9.74 -21.44
CA CYS A 49 -8.04 10.02 -21.11
C CYS A 49 -7.93 11.10 -20.01
N GLY A 50 -6.70 11.48 -19.65
CA GLY A 50 -6.42 12.41 -18.55
C GLY A 50 -6.56 11.80 -17.15
N GLY A 51 -6.91 10.51 -17.08
CA GLY A 51 -6.97 9.71 -15.85
C GLY A 51 -5.59 9.18 -15.46
N TYR A 52 -5.52 7.89 -15.12
CA TYR A 52 -4.27 7.26 -14.68
C TYR A 52 -4.02 5.89 -15.32
N TRP A 53 -2.75 5.58 -15.51
CA TRP A 53 -2.25 4.25 -15.83
C TRP A 53 -1.70 3.57 -14.58
N VAL A 54 -2.48 2.65 -14.02
CA VAL A 54 -2.17 1.96 -12.77
C VAL A 54 -1.60 0.57 -13.01
N ALA A 55 -0.56 0.21 -12.27
CA ALA A 55 0.07 -1.10 -12.34
C ALA A 55 0.25 -1.67 -10.92
N LEU A 56 -0.14 -2.92 -10.72
CA LEU A 56 0.06 -3.62 -9.45
C LEU A 56 1.58 -3.78 -9.19
N ALA A 57 2.07 -3.21 -8.09
CA ALA A 57 3.50 -3.25 -7.78
C ALA A 57 4.02 -4.69 -7.64
N ASN A 58 5.22 -4.95 -8.16
CA ASN A 58 5.88 -6.27 -8.20
C ASN A 58 5.14 -7.38 -8.96
N ARG A 59 4.21 -7.02 -9.86
CA ARG A 59 3.47 -7.98 -10.69
C ARG A 59 3.55 -7.58 -12.15
N ALA A 60 3.66 -8.58 -13.04
CA ALA A 60 3.69 -8.35 -14.48
C ALA A 60 2.32 -7.96 -15.05
N ARG A 61 1.23 -8.32 -14.36
CA ARG A 61 -0.14 -8.04 -14.77
C ARG A 61 -0.96 -7.52 -13.59
N THR A 62 -1.94 -6.69 -13.94
CA THR A 62 -2.90 -6.02 -13.07
C THR A 62 -4.29 -6.41 -13.54
N ARG A 63 -5.18 -6.79 -12.62
CA ARG A 63 -6.60 -7.00 -12.93
C ARG A 63 -7.28 -5.64 -13.04
N CYS A 64 -7.83 -5.35 -14.21
CA CYS A 64 -8.52 -4.10 -14.48
C CYS A 64 -10.00 -4.19 -14.09
N SER A 65 -10.70 -3.06 -14.14
CA SER A 65 -12.13 -2.98 -13.79
C SER A 65 -13.05 -3.84 -14.67
N ASP A 66 -12.60 -4.16 -15.89
CA ASP A 66 -13.25 -5.07 -16.82
C ASP A 66 -12.92 -6.56 -16.56
N GLY A 67 -12.16 -6.85 -15.49
CA GLY A 67 -11.69 -8.19 -15.13
C GLY A 67 -10.46 -8.67 -15.91
N ALA A 68 -10.04 -7.98 -16.98
CA ALA A 68 -8.92 -8.39 -17.81
C ALA A 68 -7.57 -8.21 -17.10
N LEU A 69 -6.61 -9.08 -17.40
CA LEU A 69 -5.24 -8.99 -16.86
C LEU A 69 -4.30 -8.31 -17.86
N ARG A 70 -3.91 -7.07 -17.56
CA ARG A 70 -3.06 -6.23 -18.42
C ARG A 70 -1.81 -5.75 -17.69
N PRO A 71 -0.72 -5.37 -18.37
CA PRO A 71 0.45 -4.78 -17.70
C PRO A 71 0.12 -3.51 -16.91
N ARG A 72 -0.82 -2.71 -17.42
CA ARG A 72 -1.37 -1.53 -16.76
C ARG A 72 -2.87 -1.42 -17.08
N CYS A 73 -3.62 -0.87 -16.14
CA CYS A 73 -5.04 -0.58 -16.31
C CYS A 73 -5.22 0.93 -16.46
N TYR A 74 -6.11 1.33 -17.36
CA TYR A 74 -6.60 2.70 -17.38
C TYR A 74 -7.69 2.84 -16.31
N VAL A 75 -7.60 3.91 -15.53
CA VAL A 75 -8.67 4.36 -14.64
C VAL A 75 -8.97 5.82 -14.98
N ALA A 76 -10.24 6.13 -15.16
CA ALA A 76 -10.71 7.47 -15.51
C ALA A 76 -10.47 8.47 -14.39
N GLN A 77 -10.54 8.02 -13.13
CA GLN A 77 -10.50 8.90 -11.97
C GLN A 77 -9.90 8.20 -10.75
N ALA A 78 -9.22 8.98 -9.90
CA ALA A 78 -8.89 8.60 -8.53
C ALA A 78 -9.94 9.17 -7.57
N ILE A 79 -10.43 8.35 -6.65
CA ILE A 79 -11.46 8.70 -5.68
C ILE A 79 -10.99 8.38 -4.26
N GLY A 80 -11.56 9.10 -3.29
CA GLY A 80 -11.43 8.78 -1.88
C GLY A 80 -12.21 7.53 -1.50
N GLU A 81 -12.00 7.08 -0.27
CA GLU A 81 -12.72 5.94 0.33
C GLU A 81 -14.23 6.24 0.46
N ASP A 82 -14.58 7.52 0.59
CA ASP A 82 -15.93 8.07 0.55
C ASP A 82 -16.55 8.11 -0.87
N ARG A 83 -15.86 7.53 -1.86
CA ARG A 83 -16.24 7.46 -3.28
C ARG A 83 -16.34 8.82 -3.98
N ARG A 84 -15.81 9.90 -3.39
CA ARG A 84 -15.78 11.22 -4.03
C ARG A 84 -14.48 11.42 -4.83
N PRO A 85 -14.52 12.18 -5.93
CA PRO A 85 -13.32 12.58 -6.68
C PRO A 85 -12.25 13.21 -5.79
N LEU A 86 -10.99 12.78 -5.91
CA LEU A 86 -9.90 13.51 -5.27
C LEU A 86 -9.81 14.93 -5.87
N ARG A 87 -9.75 15.95 -5.03
CA ARG A 87 -9.70 17.38 -5.43
C ARG A 87 -8.39 17.77 -6.10
N ALA A 88 -7.33 16.99 -5.88
CA ALA A 88 -6.04 17.19 -6.51
C ALA A 88 -5.57 15.88 -7.13
N ALA A 89 -4.82 15.99 -8.23
CA ALA A 89 -4.25 14.83 -8.88
C ALA A 89 -3.25 14.11 -7.98
N LEU A 90 -3.19 12.78 -8.11
CA LEU A 90 -2.12 12.01 -7.51
C LEU A 90 -0.76 12.43 -8.10
N PRO A 91 0.31 12.52 -7.29
CA PRO A 91 1.65 12.79 -7.81
C PRO A 91 2.05 11.75 -8.85
N ASP A 92 2.71 12.18 -9.92
CA ASP A 92 3.18 11.25 -10.95
C ASP A 92 4.21 10.26 -10.37
N ALA A 93 4.19 9.04 -10.89
CA ALA A 93 5.01 7.93 -10.42
C ALA A 93 4.87 7.61 -8.92
N SER A 94 3.74 7.94 -8.29
CA SER A 94 3.45 7.61 -6.89
C SER A 94 3.16 6.12 -6.69
N LEU A 95 3.43 5.65 -5.47
CA LEU A 95 2.97 4.36 -4.99
C LEU A 95 1.75 4.61 -4.09
N VAL A 96 0.65 3.93 -4.33
CA VAL A 96 -0.59 4.11 -3.56
C VAL A 96 -1.08 2.79 -3.01
N ARG A 97 -1.69 2.79 -1.82
CA ARG A 97 -2.53 1.68 -1.38
C ARG A 97 -3.95 1.97 -1.84
N ALA A 98 -4.48 1.11 -2.68
CA ALA A 98 -5.71 1.40 -3.41
C ALA A 98 -6.44 0.13 -3.86
N GLU A 99 -7.59 0.34 -4.48
CA GLU A 99 -8.38 -0.69 -5.15
C GLU A 99 -8.89 -0.17 -6.49
N ILE A 100 -8.90 -1.03 -7.51
CA ILE A 100 -9.50 -0.73 -8.81
C ILE A 100 -10.94 -1.23 -8.79
N THR A 101 -11.91 -0.32 -8.97
CA THR A 101 -13.34 -0.62 -9.07
C THR A 101 -13.88 -0.20 -10.42
N SER A 102 -15.05 -0.72 -10.80
CA SER A 102 -15.86 -0.14 -11.86
C SER A 102 -16.72 1.01 -11.31
N ARG A 103 -16.95 2.04 -12.13
CA ARG A 103 -17.87 3.14 -11.85
C ARG A 103 -18.55 3.60 -13.13
N ARG A 104 -19.87 3.79 -13.07
CA ARG A 104 -20.65 4.39 -14.14
C ARG A 104 -20.16 5.80 -14.47
N SER A 105 -19.95 6.05 -15.75
CA SER A 105 -19.45 7.30 -16.31
C SER A 105 -20.38 7.81 -17.41
N GLY A 106 -21.55 8.30 -17.03
CA GLY A 106 -22.54 8.86 -17.95
C GLY A 106 -22.91 7.89 -19.08
N SER A 107 -22.95 8.39 -20.31
CA SER A 107 -23.27 7.61 -21.52
C SER A 107 -22.14 6.68 -21.98
N LEU A 108 -20.93 6.80 -21.43
CA LEU A 108 -19.77 5.96 -21.80
C LEU A 108 -19.77 4.60 -21.09
N GLY A 109 -20.75 4.34 -20.23
CA GLY A 109 -20.88 3.08 -19.51
C GLY A 109 -19.96 3.01 -18.29
N GLU A 110 -19.45 1.80 -18.02
CA GLU A 110 -18.64 1.48 -16.84
C GLU A 110 -17.15 1.71 -17.12
N LEU A 111 -16.51 2.61 -16.36
CA LEU A 111 -15.08 2.90 -16.45
C LEU A 111 -14.38 2.55 -15.14
N GLY A 112 -13.07 2.29 -15.23
CA GLY A 112 -12.25 2.05 -14.04
C GLY A 112 -12.09 3.28 -13.17
N ALA A 113 -12.21 3.12 -11.85
CA ALA A 113 -11.87 4.12 -10.85
C ALA A 113 -10.88 3.53 -9.83
N LEU A 114 -9.97 4.35 -9.31
CA LEU A 114 -9.00 3.98 -8.30
C LEU A 114 -9.42 4.53 -6.95
N VAL A 115 -9.87 3.67 -6.03
CA VAL A 115 -10.19 4.05 -4.65
C VAL A 115 -8.89 4.13 -3.86
N VAL A 116 -8.50 5.31 -3.39
CA VAL A 116 -7.19 5.57 -2.78
C VAL A 116 -7.29 5.65 -1.26
N ALA A 117 -6.58 4.75 -0.57
CA ALA A 117 -6.45 4.77 0.88
C ALA A 117 -5.29 5.66 1.32
N ASP A 118 -4.11 5.45 0.75
CA ASP A 118 -2.86 6.13 1.12
C ASP A 118 -1.98 6.40 -0.10
N VAL A 119 -1.16 7.44 -0.01
CA VAL A 119 -0.26 7.88 -1.09
C VAL A 119 1.16 8.02 -0.56
N TRP A 120 2.13 7.49 -1.32
CA TRP A 120 3.55 7.74 -1.13
C TRP A 120 4.13 8.39 -2.38
N ALA A 121 4.68 9.59 -2.21
CA ALA A 121 5.29 10.36 -3.28
C ALA A 121 6.74 9.93 -3.51
N PRO A 122 7.20 9.86 -4.77
CA PRO A 122 8.57 9.49 -5.08
C PRO A 122 9.55 10.59 -4.66
N VAL A 123 10.72 10.16 -4.22
CA VAL A 123 11.88 10.99 -3.88
C VAL A 123 13.06 10.49 -4.69
N GLY A 124 13.70 11.41 -5.42
CA GLY A 124 14.88 11.14 -6.24
C GLY A 124 14.60 10.53 -7.62
N GLY A 125 15.68 10.35 -8.38
CA GLY A 125 15.68 9.75 -9.71
C GLY A 125 16.01 8.25 -9.66
N GLY A 126 15.24 7.42 -10.36
CA GLY A 126 15.51 5.98 -10.49
C GLY A 126 14.25 5.14 -10.66
N ALA A 127 14.33 4.03 -11.40
CA ALA A 127 13.14 3.26 -11.81
C ALA A 127 13.37 1.74 -11.93
N LYS A 128 14.36 1.17 -11.23
CA LYS A 128 14.74 -0.24 -11.39
C LYS A 128 14.65 -1.03 -10.09
N GLY A 129 14.18 -2.27 -10.19
CA GLY A 129 14.12 -3.23 -9.08
C GLY A 129 12.70 -3.54 -8.64
N ASP A 130 12.59 -4.08 -7.43
CA ASP A 130 11.33 -4.41 -6.78
C ASP A 130 10.95 -3.35 -5.76
N TYR A 131 9.65 -3.20 -5.51
CA TYR A 131 9.10 -2.42 -4.43
C TYR A 131 9.20 -3.18 -3.11
N PHE A 132 9.80 -2.56 -2.12
CA PHE A 132 9.88 -3.05 -0.75
C PHE A 132 9.35 -2.01 0.20
N ARG A 133 8.74 -2.48 1.30
CA ARG A 133 8.53 -1.69 2.50
C ARG A 133 9.71 -1.94 3.44
N ALA A 134 10.39 -0.88 3.87
CA ALA A 134 11.51 -0.93 4.80
C ALA A 134 11.15 -0.24 6.11
N ARG A 135 11.50 -0.87 7.24
CA ARG A 135 11.31 -0.31 8.58
C ARG A 135 12.46 -0.69 9.51
N ASP A 136 13.08 0.28 10.16
CA ASP A 136 14.04 0.03 11.23
C ASP A 136 13.27 -0.47 12.47
N LEU A 137 13.70 -1.60 13.03
CA LEU A 137 13.12 -2.19 14.23
C LEU A 137 13.74 -1.66 15.52
N GLY A 138 14.70 -0.73 15.43
CA GLY A 138 15.39 -0.16 16.59
C GLY A 138 16.48 -1.06 17.17
N VAL A 139 16.81 -2.17 16.51
CA VAL A 139 17.90 -3.07 16.94
C VAL A 139 19.24 -2.34 16.81
N ARG A 140 20.06 -2.38 17.85
CA ARG A 140 21.40 -1.78 17.91
C ARG A 140 22.40 -2.85 18.34
N CYS A 141 23.42 -3.07 17.54
CA CYS A 141 24.43 -4.10 17.78
C CYS A 141 25.74 -3.46 18.23
N VAL A 142 26.48 -4.14 19.10
CA VAL A 142 27.80 -3.66 19.57
C VAL A 142 28.86 -3.79 18.47
N ARG A 143 28.74 -4.81 17.61
CA ARG A 143 29.61 -5.02 16.44
C ARG A 143 28.76 -5.18 15.18
N ALA A 144 29.28 -4.73 14.04
CA ALA A 144 28.69 -5.02 12.74
C ALA A 144 28.83 -6.54 12.42
N THR A 145 27.95 -7.18 11.65
CA THR A 145 26.84 -6.63 10.84
C THR A 145 25.50 -6.63 11.58
N CYS A 146 24.79 -5.50 11.62
CA CYS A 146 23.54 -5.37 12.40
C CYS A 146 22.28 -5.43 11.54
N PHE A 147 21.56 -6.55 11.58
CA PHE A 147 20.29 -6.74 10.88
C PHE A 147 19.13 -6.05 11.62
N SER A 148 19.01 -4.73 11.45
CA SER A 148 17.99 -3.92 12.15
C SER A 148 16.81 -3.53 11.27
N ILE A 149 16.91 -3.66 9.94
CA ILE A 149 15.89 -3.17 9.01
C ILE A 149 15.07 -4.36 8.50
N ARG A 150 13.77 -4.36 8.81
CA ARG A 150 12.82 -5.30 8.22
C ARG A 150 12.39 -4.81 6.84
N THR A 151 12.63 -5.65 5.85
CA THR A 151 12.27 -5.41 4.46
C THR A 151 11.22 -6.42 4.03
N THR A 152 10.06 -5.94 3.59
CA THR A 152 8.95 -6.77 3.10
C THR A 152 8.67 -6.42 1.64
N ARG A 153 8.64 -7.42 0.76
CA ARG A 153 8.29 -7.20 -0.65
C ARG A 153 6.83 -6.79 -0.76
N VAL A 154 6.57 -5.70 -1.47
CA VAL A 154 5.20 -5.20 -1.69
C VAL A 154 4.40 -6.19 -2.52
N ASN A 155 3.11 -6.39 -2.19
CA ASN A 155 2.21 -7.35 -2.83
C ASN A 155 2.75 -8.80 -2.91
N GLY A 156 3.60 -9.18 -1.95
CA GLY A 156 4.19 -10.51 -1.85
C GLY A 156 4.42 -10.93 -0.40
N ALA A 157 4.71 -12.21 -0.20
CA ALA A 157 4.94 -12.78 1.14
C ALA A 157 6.40 -12.66 1.63
N SER A 158 7.34 -12.35 0.73
CA SER A 158 8.77 -12.33 1.05
C SER A 158 9.08 -11.23 2.07
N ARG A 159 9.70 -11.63 3.17
CA ARG A 159 10.19 -10.78 4.24
C ARG A 159 11.61 -11.20 4.58
N MET A 160 12.48 -10.22 4.78
CA MET A 160 13.86 -10.45 5.20
C MET A 160 14.35 -9.30 6.07
N MET A 161 15.45 -9.55 6.76
CA MET A 161 16.19 -8.51 7.46
C MET A 161 17.36 -8.08 6.58
N VAL A 162 17.60 -6.78 6.50
CA VAL A 162 18.79 -6.20 5.87
C VAL A 162 19.57 -5.42 6.93
N SER A 163 20.88 -5.37 6.74
CA SER A 163 21.78 -4.70 7.67
C SER A 163 22.01 -3.24 7.36
N SER A 164 21.72 -2.82 6.12
CA SER A 164 21.80 -1.43 5.71
C SER A 164 20.80 -1.11 4.61
N LEU A 165 20.43 0.16 4.54
CA LEU A 165 19.70 0.78 3.45
C LEU A 165 20.65 1.77 2.78
N ASP A 166 21.10 1.42 1.59
CA ASP A 166 21.94 2.31 0.78
C ASP A 166 21.04 3.25 -0.02
N LEU A 167 21.18 4.55 0.24
CA LEU A 167 20.39 5.63 -0.35
C LEU A 167 21.12 6.33 -1.49
N LEU A 168 22.40 6.00 -1.75
CA LEU A 168 23.28 6.76 -2.63
C LEU A 168 22.72 6.92 -4.05
N SER A 169 22.11 5.87 -4.60
CA SER A 169 21.49 5.94 -5.94
C SER A 169 20.14 6.68 -5.95
N ALA A 170 19.44 6.75 -4.81
CA ALA A 170 18.15 7.44 -4.68
C ALA A 170 18.30 8.93 -4.35
N THR A 171 19.42 9.36 -3.75
CA THR A 171 19.62 10.75 -3.26
C THR A 171 20.72 11.51 -4.01
N ALA A 172 21.13 11.05 -5.20
CA ALA A 172 22.22 11.63 -6.00
C ALA A 172 21.96 13.05 -6.55
N SER A 173 20.86 13.71 -6.19
CA SER A 173 20.58 15.13 -6.50
C SER A 173 20.76 16.02 -5.25
N SER A 174 21.57 17.07 -5.36
CA SER A 174 22.23 17.84 -4.28
C SER A 174 21.35 18.80 -3.44
N GLN A 175 21.91 19.21 -2.29
CA GLN A 175 21.53 20.28 -1.34
C GLN A 175 20.17 20.18 -0.61
N ALA A 176 19.12 19.65 -1.23
CA ALA A 176 17.87 19.21 -0.56
C ALA A 176 18.10 17.98 0.36
N THR A 177 19.29 17.39 0.25
CA THR A 177 19.73 16.11 0.79
C THR A 177 19.61 15.99 2.32
N ARG A 178 19.82 17.05 3.12
CA ARG A 178 19.74 16.93 4.59
C ARG A 178 18.30 16.87 5.12
N LYS A 179 17.44 17.77 4.66
CA LYS A 179 16.01 17.78 5.06
C LYS A 179 15.31 16.53 4.55
N GLU A 180 15.65 16.12 3.34
CA GLU A 180 15.13 14.89 2.74
C GLU A 180 15.64 13.65 3.48
N LEU A 181 16.93 13.56 3.80
CA LEU A 181 17.49 12.48 4.60
C LEU A 181 16.89 12.41 6.00
N ALA A 182 16.59 13.55 6.63
CA ALA A 182 15.87 13.58 7.90
C ALA A 182 14.45 13.00 7.77
N ARG A 183 13.71 13.36 6.70
CA ARG A 183 12.39 12.78 6.41
C ARG A 183 12.48 11.28 6.12
N VAL A 184 13.49 10.84 5.37
CA VAL A 184 13.74 9.42 5.09
C VAL A 184 14.03 8.66 6.38
N ARG A 185 14.93 9.16 7.24
CA ARG A 185 15.25 8.54 8.54
C ARG A 185 14.02 8.47 9.45
N SER A 186 13.27 9.57 9.56
CA SER A 186 12.03 9.62 10.34
C SER A 186 10.97 8.65 9.79
N ALA A 187 10.83 8.55 8.48
CA ALA A 187 9.90 7.59 7.87
C ALA A 187 10.33 6.15 8.12
N LEU A 188 11.64 5.85 8.05
CA LEU A 188 12.18 4.50 8.27
C LEU A 188 11.90 3.98 9.69
N THR A 189 11.94 4.85 10.70
CA THR A 189 11.64 4.49 12.10
C THR A 189 10.15 4.59 12.46
N SER A 190 9.32 5.13 11.55
CA SER A 190 7.87 5.21 11.77
C SER A 190 7.21 3.82 11.74
N ARG A 191 6.00 3.72 12.30
CA ARG A 191 5.19 2.48 12.25
C ARG A 191 4.96 2.02 10.80
N ASP A 192 4.75 2.97 9.90
CA ASP A 192 4.49 2.77 8.48
C ASP A 192 5.76 2.44 7.68
N GLY A 193 6.94 2.79 8.20
CA GLY A 193 8.18 2.67 7.45
C GLY A 193 8.19 3.60 6.23
N LEU A 194 9.07 3.29 5.28
CA LEU A 194 9.07 3.89 3.96
C LEU A 194 9.00 2.81 2.89
N PHE A 195 8.72 3.22 1.66
CA PHE A 195 8.80 2.32 0.51
C PHE A 195 10.04 2.63 -0.33
N VAL A 196 10.62 1.57 -0.89
CA VAL A 196 11.85 1.61 -1.69
C VAL A 196 11.61 0.86 -2.97
N LEU A 197 12.00 1.43 -4.10
CA LEU A 197 12.21 0.68 -5.32
C LEU A 197 13.71 0.38 -5.43
N GLY A 198 14.09 -0.90 -5.43
CA GLY A 198 15.50 -1.24 -5.36
C GLY A 198 15.79 -2.73 -5.45
N ARG A 199 16.99 -3.11 -5.05
CA ARG A 199 17.47 -4.49 -5.06
C ARG A 199 18.16 -4.82 -3.75
N ILE A 200 18.13 -6.08 -3.36
CA ILE A 200 18.85 -6.57 -2.19
C ILE A 200 20.14 -7.21 -2.68
N ILE A 201 21.27 -6.72 -2.16
CA ILE A 201 22.62 -7.16 -2.51
C ILE A 201 23.21 -7.83 -1.28
N ARG A 202 23.70 -9.06 -1.42
CA ARG A 202 24.47 -9.74 -0.38
C ARG A 202 25.92 -9.28 -0.44
N THR A 203 26.52 -9.00 0.71
CA THR A 203 27.93 -8.60 0.80
C THR A 203 28.80 -9.80 1.19
N SER A 204 30.10 -9.71 0.91
CA SER A 204 31.09 -10.72 1.29
C SER A 204 31.21 -10.91 2.81
N GLU A 205 30.91 -9.87 3.60
CA GLU A 205 30.94 -9.86 5.07
C GLU A 205 29.65 -10.42 5.71
N ALA A 206 28.96 -11.34 5.03
CA ALA A 206 27.68 -11.92 5.42
C ALA A 206 26.53 -10.91 5.63
N GLY A 207 26.67 -9.66 5.16
CA GLY A 207 25.64 -8.64 5.22
C GLY A 207 24.64 -8.70 4.06
N SER A 208 23.54 -7.98 4.19
CA SER A 208 22.59 -7.76 3.10
C SER A 208 22.17 -6.30 3.09
N ILE A 209 22.33 -5.64 1.95
CA ILE A 209 22.05 -4.22 1.77
C ILE A 209 20.83 -4.10 0.86
N LEU A 210 19.84 -3.31 1.26
CA LEU A 210 18.81 -2.82 0.35
C LEU A 210 19.36 -1.60 -0.38
N GLN A 211 19.75 -1.75 -1.64
CA GLN A 211 20.18 -0.65 -2.48
C GLN A 211 18.95 0.03 -3.10
N ALA A 212 18.67 1.25 -2.65
CA ALA A 212 17.54 2.04 -3.13
C ALA A 212 17.88 2.73 -4.46
N SER A 213 17.06 2.48 -5.49
CA SER A 213 17.05 3.30 -6.71
C SER A 213 16.10 4.49 -6.60
N ARG A 214 15.03 4.37 -5.80
CA ARG A 214 14.08 5.44 -5.51
C ARG A 214 13.40 5.19 -4.17
N ILE A 215 13.09 6.27 -3.45
CA ILE A 215 12.40 6.23 -2.16
C ILE A 215 10.98 6.77 -2.34
N TYR A 216 10.07 6.31 -1.49
CA TYR A 216 8.67 6.69 -1.47
C TYR A 216 8.29 7.07 -0.04
N LEU A 217 8.00 8.34 0.17
CA LEU A 217 7.63 8.89 1.47
C LEU A 217 6.14 9.15 1.54
N ARG A 218 5.55 8.93 2.71
CA ARG A 218 4.11 9.19 2.92
C ARG A 218 3.81 10.65 2.55
N ALA A 219 2.81 10.81 1.70
CA ALA A 219 2.28 12.10 1.30
C ALA A 219 0.88 12.27 1.89
N ALA A 220 0.44 13.53 2.00
CA ALA A 220 -0.97 13.78 2.31
C ALA A 220 -1.82 13.23 1.16
N LYS A 221 -2.81 12.39 1.49
CA LYS A 221 -3.84 12.01 0.52
C LYS A 221 -4.62 13.28 0.16
N PRO A 222 -4.79 13.60 -1.14
CA PRO A 222 -5.68 14.68 -1.55
C PRO A 222 -7.06 14.50 -0.92
N ARG A 223 -7.69 15.58 -0.46
CA ARG A 223 -9.06 15.49 0.04
C ARG A 223 -10.00 15.15 -1.12
N ALA A 224 -11.07 14.43 -0.82
CA ALA A 224 -12.15 14.15 -1.77
C ALA A 224 -13.25 15.24 -1.74
#